data_AF-A0A7K9SMZ0-F1
#
_entry.id   AF-A0A7K9SMZ0-F1
#
_cell.length_a   1.000
_cell.length_b   1.000
_cell.length_c   1.000
_cell.angle_alpha   90.00
_cell.angle_beta   90.00
_cell.angle_gamma   90.00
#
_symmetry.space_group_name_H-M   'P 1'
#
loop_
_entity.id
_entity.type
_entity.pdbx_description
1 polymer ?
#
loop_
_entity_poly.entity_id
_entity_poly.type
_entity_poly.pdbx_seq_one_letter_code
_entity_poly.pdbx_strand_id
1 'polypeptide(L)'
;YGTEQRGRSNSPDYRLYFKNADGKYISPFHDIPLFAGSKEDKEIPAKRSKTTGSEILFNMIVEVPRWTNAKMEIATKEPLNPIKQDIKKGKLRYVANIFPHKGYIWNYGALPQTWEDPNHTDDITGCCGDNDPIDVCEIGSKIRSSGEIVQVKVLGVLALVDEGETDWKIIAISVDDPEAQKIH
;
A
#
# COMPACT_ATOMS: atom_id res chain seq x y z
N TYR A 1 -5.00 0.72 14.54
CA TYR A 1 -4.38 -0.60 14.27
C TYR A 1 -3.04 -0.66 14.97
N GLY A 2 -2.61 -1.84 15.39
CA GLY A 2 -1.27 -2.07 15.95
C GLY A 2 -0.44 -2.96 15.04
N THR A 3 0.87 -2.95 15.23
CA THR A 3 1.79 -3.87 14.55
C THR A 3 2.60 -4.67 15.56
N GLU A 4 3.05 -5.86 15.15
CA GLU A 4 3.91 -6.72 15.95
C GLU A 4 5.05 -7.27 15.10
N GLN A 5 6.28 -6.98 15.53
CA GLN A 5 7.49 -7.49 14.90
C GLN A 5 7.83 -8.87 15.43
N ARG A 6 8.19 -9.78 14.53
CA ARG A 6 8.73 -11.11 14.80
C ARG A 6 10.00 -11.31 13.99
N GLY A 7 10.94 -12.08 14.53
CA GLY A 7 12.27 -12.23 13.95
C GLY A 7 13.17 -11.01 14.16
N ARG A 8 14.38 -11.07 13.61
CA ARG A 8 15.36 -9.97 13.70
C ARG A 8 15.17 -8.97 12.56
N SER A 9 15.39 -7.68 12.79
CA SER A 9 15.38 -6.69 11.70
C SER A 9 16.51 -6.97 10.68
N ASN A 10 16.25 -6.77 9.39
CA ASN A 10 17.17 -7.07 8.28
C ASN A 10 17.62 -8.54 8.24
N SER A 11 16.71 -9.47 8.47
CA SER A 11 16.95 -10.90 8.30
C SER A 11 15.79 -11.60 7.59
N PRO A 12 16.01 -12.78 6.97
CA PRO A 12 14.97 -13.52 6.24
C PRO A 12 13.75 -13.92 7.09
N ASP A 13 13.90 -14.02 8.42
CA ASP A 13 12.86 -14.35 9.39
C ASP A 13 12.06 -13.14 9.88
N TYR A 14 12.42 -11.91 9.50
CA TYR A 14 11.66 -10.72 9.88
C TYR A 14 10.23 -10.75 9.34
N ARG A 15 9.25 -10.54 10.20
CA ARG A 15 7.84 -10.36 9.84
C ARG A 15 7.23 -9.23 10.66
N LEU A 16 6.40 -8.42 10.01
CA LEU A 16 5.59 -7.39 10.65
C LEU A 16 4.11 -7.74 10.48
N TYR A 17 3.52 -8.25 11.57
CA TYR A 17 2.10 -8.62 11.62
C TYR A 17 1.23 -7.43 12.04
N PHE A 18 -0.05 -7.50 11.68
CA PHE A 18 -1.03 -6.47 11.99
C PHE A 18 -2.04 -6.95 13.02
N LYS A 19 -2.52 -6.02 13.85
CA LYS A 19 -3.57 -6.25 14.85
C LYS A 19 -4.66 -5.19 14.76
N ASN A 20 -5.90 -5.63 14.92
CA ASN A 20 -7.05 -4.72 15.06
C ASN A 20 -7.07 -4.03 16.44
N ALA A 21 -8.10 -3.22 16.70
CA ALA A 21 -8.25 -2.50 17.98
C ALA A 21 -8.39 -3.44 19.19
N ASP A 22 -8.93 -4.64 19.00
CA ASP A 22 -9.08 -5.66 20.05
C ASP A 22 -7.80 -6.50 20.27
N GLY A 23 -6.73 -6.20 19.53
CA GLY A 23 -5.46 -6.93 19.58
C GLY A 23 -5.45 -8.26 18.82
N LYS A 24 -6.51 -8.58 18.06
CA LYS A 24 -6.58 -9.77 17.21
C LYS A 24 -5.72 -9.57 15.96
N TYR A 25 -4.95 -10.60 15.58
CA TYR A 25 -4.20 -10.58 14.33
C TYR A 25 -5.12 -10.55 13.11
N ILE A 26 -4.74 -9.74 12.14
CA ILE A 26 -5.47 -9.53 10.89
C ILE A 26 -4.51 -9.54 9.70
N SER A 27 -5.03 -9.86 8.52
CA SER A 27 -4.33 -9.73 7.26
C SER A 27 -4.35 -8.28 6.76
N PRO A 28 -3.20 -7.65 6.47
CA PRO A 28 -3.20 -6.35 5.84
C PRO A 28 -3.66 -6.40 4.38
N PHE A 29 -3.64 -7.58 3.74
CA PHE A 29 -4.13 -7.75 2.39
C PHE A 29 -5.67 -7.81 2.36
N HIS A 30 -6.28 -8.56 3.29
CA HIS A 30 -7.69 -8.93 3.20
C HIS A 30 -8.61 -8.25 4.22
N ASP A 31 -8.13 -8.01 5.45
CA ASP A 31 -9.00 -7.65 6.57
C ASP A 31 -9.07 -6.14 6.84
N ILE A 32 -8.17 -5.35 6.24
CA ILE A 32 -8.22 -3.89 6.34
C ILE A 32 -9.12 -3.38 5.20
N PRO A 33 -10.17 -2.59 5.50
CA PRO A 33 -11.07 -2.09 4.46
C PRO A 33 -10.34 -1.22 3.43
N LEU A 34 -10.62 -1.38 2.15
CA LEU A 34 -10.11 -0.50 1.09
C LEU A 34 -10.49 0.96 1.34
N PHE A 35 -11.77 1.20 1.61
CA PHE A 35 -12.30 2.54 1.88
C PHE A 35 -12.15 2.89 3.36
N ALA A 36 -11.61 4.07 3.65
CA ALA A 36 -11.68 4.63 4.99
C ALA A 36 -13.11 5.13 5.22
N GLY A 37 -13.85 4.48 6.12
CA GLY A 37 -15.26 4.78 6.35
C GLY A 37 -15.49 6.25 6.70
N SER A 38 -16.53 6.85 6.13
CA SER A 38 -17.07 8.10 6.68
C SER A 38 -17.75 7.77 8.01
N LYS A 39 -17.86 8.75 8.92
CA LYS A 39 -18.56 8.56 10.21
C LYS A 39 -20.05 8.21 10.05
N GLU A 40 -20.58 8.16 8.83
CA GLU A 40 -21.99 7.96 8.49
C GLU A 40 -22.35 6.50 8.10
N ASP A 41 -21.38 5.61 7.87
CA ASP A 41 -21.62 4.27 7.28
C ASP A 41 -22.11 3.18 8.27
N LYS A 42 -22.75 3.54 9.39
CA LYS A 42 -23.31 2.53 10.32
C LYS A 42 -24.72 2.04 10.00
N GLU A 43 -25.38 2.57 8.97
CA GLU A 43 -26.72 2.11 8.56
C GLU A 43 -26.80 1.82 7.05
N ILE A 44 -26.94 0.52 6.72
CA ILE A 44 -27.52 -0.10 5.51
C ILE A 44 -27.06 0.46 4.13
N PRO A 45 -26.53 -0.39 3.21
CA PRO A 45 -26.07 0.09 1.90
C PRO A 45 -27.26 0.37 0.96
N ALA A 46 -27.85 1.56 1.06
CA ALA A 46 -28.66 2.10 -0.02
C ALA A 46 -27.73 2.60 -1.12
N LYS A 47 -28.00 2.18 -2.37
CA LYS A 47 -27.41 2.67 -3.63
C LYS A 47 -26.80 4.07 -3.48
N ARG A 48 -25.46 4.17 -3.56
CA ARG A 48 -24.72 5.44 -3.46
C ARG A 48 -25.29 6.46 -4.44
N SER A 49 -26.03 7.43 -3.91
CA SER A 49 -26.44 8.64 -4.62
C SER A 49 -25.21 9.53 -4.77
N LYS A 50 -24.81 9.82 -6.00
CA LYS A 50 -23.88 10.91 -6.33
C LYS A 50 -24.54 12.24 -5.94
N THR A 51 -24.32 12.76 -4.74
CA THR A 51 -24.39 14.21 -4.43
C THR A 51 -24.15 14.50 -2.94
N THR A 52 -22.89 14.75 -2.58
CA THR A 52 -22.37 15.78 -1.65
C THR A 52 -20.85 15.63 -1.64
N GLY A 53 -20.07 16.72 -1.63
CA GLY A 53 -18.63 16.74 -1.86
C GLY A 53 -17.73 16.09 -0.79
N SER A 54 -18.05 14.88 -0.35
CA SER A 54 -17.18 14.07 0.50
C SER A 54 -16.09 13.42 -0.36
N GLU A 55 -14.85 13.80 -0.11
CA GLU A 55 -13.66 13.20 -0.72
C GLU A 55 -13.62 11.69 -0.42
N ILE A 56 -13.42 10.85 -1.45
CA ILE A 56 -13.32 9.41 -1.25
C ILE A 56 -11.94 9.11 -0.66
N LEU A 57 -11.92 8.52 0.53
CA LEU A 57 -10.70 8.20 1.25
C LEU A 57 -10.43 6.70 1.21
N PHE A 58 -9.17 6.35 1.05
CA PHE A 58 -8.69 4.98 1.02
C PHE A 58 -7.77 4.73 2.22
N ASN A 59 -7.74 3.50 2.72
CA ASN A 59 -6.66 3.08 3.62
C ASN A 59 -5.50 2.60 2.77
N MET A 60 -4.33 3.18 2.97
CA MET A 60 -3.05 2.70 2.42
C MET A 60 -2.29 1.95 3.51
N ILE A 61 -1.73 0.79 3.17
CA ILE A 61 -0.76 0.08 4.01
C ILE A 61 0.63 0.53 3.60
N VAL A 62 1.36 1.18 4.50
CA VAL A 62 2.74 1.61 4.21
C VAL A 62 3.68 0.41 4.37
N GLU A 63 4.43 0.08 3.33
CA GLU A 63 5.42 -1.00 3.34
C GLU A 63 6.83 -0.47 3.52
N VAL A 64 7.20 0.53 2.70
CA VAL A 64 8.55 1.09 2.64
C VAL A 64 8.51 2.60 2.93
N PRO A 65 9.09 3.05 4.06
CA PRO A 65 9.26 4.47 4.35
C PRO A 65 10.10 5.19 3.30
N ARG A 66 9.76 6.46 3.02
CA ARG A 66 10.56 7.32 2.13
C ARG A 66 12.03 7.37 2.57
N TRP A 67 12.92 7.32 1.59
CA TRP A 67 14.38 7.34 1.69
C TRP A 67 15.01 6.12 2.36
N THR A 68 14.30 4.99 2.38
CA THR A 68 14.83 3.69 2.77
C THR A 68 15.01 2.78 1.55
N ASN A 69 15.77 1.70 1.71
CA ASN A 69 16.20 0.84 0.59
C ASN A 69 15.68 -0.61 0.69
N ALA A 70 15.27 -1.08 1.87
CA ALA A 70 14.79 -2.45 2.02
C ALA A 70 13.49 -2.61 1.22
N LYS A 71 13.45 -3.56 0.28
CA LYS A 71 12.20 -3.87 -0.44
C LYS A 71 11.33 -4.69 0.49
N MET A 72 10.47 -4.01 1.23
CA MET A 72 9.47 -4.61 2.10
C MET A 72 8.15 -4.74 1.33
N GLU A 73 7.44 -5.84 1.53
CA GLU A 73 6.19 -6.15 0.81
C GLU A 73 5.26 -7.00 1.69
N ILE A 74 3.96 -6.85 1.49
CA ILE A 74 2.92 -7.75 1.98
C ILE A 74 3.18 -9.15 1.41
N ALA A 75 3.36 -10.13 2.28
CA ALA A 75 3.59 -11.51 1.85
C ALA A 75 2.28 -12.17 1.37
N THR A 76 1.92 -11.98 0.09
CA THR A 76 0.67 -12.49 -0.52
C THR A 76 0.48 -14.00 -0.38
N LYS A 77 1.58 -14.75 -0.25
CA LYS A 77 1.59 -16.22 -0.13
C LYS A 77 1.70 -16.75 1.30
N GLU A 78 1.82 -15.88 2.31
CA GLU A 78 1.93 -16.30 3.72
C GLU A 78 0.62 -16.06 4.48
N PRO A 79 0.25 -16.93 5.44
CA PRO A 79 -0.92 -16.72 6.29
C PRO A 79 -0.86 -15.38 7.02
N LEU A 80 -1.99 -14.66 7.04
CA LEU A 80 -2.13 -13.30 7.61
C LEU A 80 -1.27 -12.23 6.92
N ASN A 81 -0.64 -12.55 5.79
CA ASN A 81 0.07 -11.65 4.89
C ASN A 81 0.94 -10.58 5.60
N PRO A 82 1.82 -10.96 6.55
CA PRO A 82 2.70 -9.99 7.19
C PRO A 82 3.58 -9.27 6.17
N ILE A 83 4.02 -8.06 6.51
CA ILE A 83 5.08 -7.41 5.73
C ILE A 83 6.41 -8.12 6.01
N LYS A 84 7.15 -8.44 4.95
CA LYS A 84 8.50 -9.04 5.01
C LYS A 84 9.39 -8.39 3.97
N GLN A 85 10.70 -8.65 4.06
CA GLN A 85 11.63 -8.21 3.02
C GLN A 85 11.68 -9.22 1.88
N ASP A 86 11.64 -8.75 0.63
CA ASP A 86 11.81 -9.57 -0.56
C ASP A 86 13.21 -10.24 -0.55
N ILE A 87 13.28 -11.47 -1.05
CA ILE A 87 14.50 -12.27 -1.17
C ILE A 87 14.73 -12.61 -2.64
N LYS A 88 15.76 -12.00 -3.24
CA LYS A 88 16.19 -12.30 -4.62
C LYS A 88 17.50 -13.08 -4.58
N LYS A 89 17.53 -14.26 -5.21
CA LYS A 89 18.71 -15.16 -5.25
C LYS A 89 19.27 -15.49 -3.85
N GLY A 90 18.39 -15.76 -2.89
CA GLY A 90 18.75 -16.15 -1.52
C GLY A 90 19.29 -15.01 -0.64
N LYS A 91 19.26 -13.76 -1.10
CA LYS A 91 19.68 -12.57 -0.33
C LYS A 91 18.54 -11.59 -0.20
N LEU A 92 18.51 -10.89 0.94
CA LEU A 92 17.60 -9.76 1.16
C LEU A 92 17.77 -8.72 0.06
N ARG A 93 16.66 -8.30 -0.54
CA ARG A 93 16.67 -7.32 -1.63
C ARG A 93 16.65 -5.90 -1.07
N TYR A 94 17.54 -5.09 -1.63
CA TYR A 94 17.58 -3.65 -1.39
C TYR A 94 17.53 -2.93 -2.75
N VAL A 95 16.66 -1.94 -2.87
CA VAL A 95 16.61 -1.04 -4.02
C VAL A 95 17.82 -0.11 -3.99
N ALA A 96 18.45 0.08 -5.14
CA ALA A 96 19.63 0.93 -5.26
C ALA A 96 19.28 2.41 -5.12
N ASN A 97 20.27 3.21 -4.70
CA ASN A 97 20.19 4.66 -4.85
C ASN A 97 20.49 5.00 -6.32
N ILE A 98 19.53 5.58 -7.03
CA ILE A 98 19.71 6.05 -8.40
C ILE A 98 19.87 7.56 -8.36
N PHE A 99 21.08 8.08 -8.60
CA PHE A 99 21.36 9.52 -8.52
C PHE A 99 20.35 10.34 -9.35
N PRO A 100 19.76 11.42 -8.80
CA PRO A 100 20.07 12.09 -7.51
C PRO A 100 19.26 11.57 -6.30
N HIS A 101 18.57 10.44 -6.43
CA HIS A 101 17.62 9.93 -5.45
C HIS A 101 18.27 9.01 -4.41
N LYS A 102 17.68 8.99 -3.21
CA LYS A 102 18.01 8.08 -2.11
C LYS A 102 16.84 7.14 -1.87
N GLY A 103 17.05 5.84 -2.11
CA GLY A 103 16.05 4.79 -1.90
C GLY A 103 14.73 5.07 -2.60
N TYR A 104 13.64 4.66 -1.96
CA TYR A 104 12.29 5.05 -2.38
C TYR A 104 12.08 6.56 -2.16
N ILE A 105 11.61 7.28 -3.17
CA ILE A 105 11.40 8.74 -3.08
C ILE A 105 10.01 9.15 -2.58
N TRP A 106 9.16 8.17 -2.26
CA TRP A 106 7.82 8.30 -1.68
C TRP A 106 7.71 7.41 -0.45
N ASN A 107 6.68 7.60 0.38
CA ASN A 107 6.22 6.49 1.22
C ASN A 107 5.52 5.51 0.27
N TYR A 108 5.93 4.26 0.28
CA TYR A 108 5.47 3.26 -0.68
C TYR A 108 4.70 2.15 0.04
N GLY A 109 3.69 1.62 -0.61
CA GLY A 109 2.94 0.48 -0.13
C GLY A 109 1.75 0.18 -1.03
N ALA A 110 0.67 -0.33 -0.46
CA ALA A 110 -0.45 -0.87 -1.23
C ALA A 110 -1.82 -0.46 -0.71
N LEU A 111 -2.85 -0.53 -1.56
CA LEU A 111 -4.25 -0.52 -1.11
C LEU A 111 -4.72 -1.95 -0.78
N PRO A 112 -5.26 -2.19 0.42
CA PRO A 112 -5.76 -3.51 0.79
C PRO A 112 -7.02 -3.85 -0.02
N GLN A 113 -7.36 -5.13 -0.11
CA GLN A 113 -8.54 -5.63 -0.84
C GLN A 113 -8.57 -5.28 -2.33
N THR A 114 -7.39 -5.13 -2.94
CA THR A 114 -7.19 -4.96 -4.39
C THR A 114 -6.26 -6.06 -4.89
N TRP A 115 -6.34 -6.41 -6.17
CA TRP A 115 -5.46 -7.43 -6.74
C TRP A 115 -5.36 -7.24 -8.25
N GLU A 116 -4.14 -7.11 -8.75
CA GLU A 116 -3.84 -7.12 -10.17
C GLU A 116 -3.87 -8.57 -10.68
N ASP A 117 -5.00 -9.01 -11.23
CA ASP A 117 -5.21 -10.41 -11.62
C ASP A 117 -4.24 -10.82 -12.75
N PRO A 118 -3.35 -11.81 -12.52
CA PRO A 118 -2.39 -12.26 -13.52
C PRO A 118 -3.03 -13.00 -14.71
N ASN A 119 -4.33 -13.26 -14.66
CA ASN A 119 -5.09 -13.87 -15.75
C ASN A 119 -5.92 -12.85 -16.54
N HIS A 120 -5.93 -11.59 -16.11
CA HIS A 120 -6.62 -10.50 -16.78
C HIS A 120 -5.61 -9.67 -17.58
N THR A 121 -5.78 -9.59 -18.89
CA THR A 121 -5.02 -8.65 -19.73
C THR A 121 -5.68 -7.27 -19.66
N ASP A 122 -4.96 -6.28 -19.15
CA ASP A 122 -5.40 -4.90 -19.07
C ASP A 122 -5.39 -4.24 -20.45
N ASP A 123 -6.46 -3.53 -20.79
CA ASP A 123 -6.66 -2.93 -22.12
C ASP A 123 -5.70 -1.75 -22.40
N ILE A 124 -5.17 -1.09 -21.36
CA ILE A 124 -4.31 0.09 -21.50
C ILE A 124 -2.85 -0.30 -21.72
N THR A 125 -2.37 -1.25 -20.92
CA THR A 125 -0.98 -1.73 -20.94
C THR A 125 -0.78 -2.90 -21.90
N GLY A 126 -1.83 -3.67 -22.19
CA GLY A 126 -1.76 -4.89 -23.01
C GLY A 126 -1.05 -6.05 -22.31
N CYS A 127 -0.82 -5.96 -21.01
CA CYS A 127 -0.13 -6.94 -20.17
C CYS A 127 -1.11 -7.57 -19.16
N CYS A 128 -0.73 -8.69 -18.54
CA CYS A 128 -1.46 -9.23 -17.39
C CYS A 128 -0.96 -8.61 -16.08
N GLY A 129 -1.80 -8.60 -15.04
CA GLY A 129 -1.43 -8.11 -13.71
C GLY A 129 -0.25 -8.85 -13.07
N ASP A 130 0.47 -8.16 -12.18
CA ASP A 130 1.65 -8.68 -11.46
C ASP A 130 1.33 -9.61 -10.27
N ASN A 131 0.05 -9.90 -10.05
CA ASN A 131 -0.46 -10.77 -8.99
C ASN A 131 -0.31 -10.20 -7.56
N ASP A 132 -0.03 -8.91 -7.40
CA ASP A 132 0.05 -8.24 -6.11
C ASP A 132 -1.12 -7.24 -5.90
N PRO A 133 -1.29 -6.68 -4.69
CA PRO A 133 -2.24 -5.58 -4.48
C PRO A 133 -1.79 -4.32 -5.21
N ILE A 134 -2.72 -3.44 -5.59
CA ILE A 134 -2.37 -2.22 -6.32
C ILE A 134 -1.48 -1.30 -5.48
N ASP A 135 -0.42 -0.80 -6.11
CA ASP A 135 0.63 -0.04 -5.46
C ASP A 135 0.30 1.45 -5.30
N VAL A 136 0.85 2.06 -4.27
CA VAL A 136 0.63 3.46 -3.90
C VAL A 136 1.95 4.17 -3.60
N CYS A 137 2.15 5.30 -4.27
CA CYS A 137 3.15 6.30 -3.96
C CYS A 137 2.49 7.46 -3.19
N GLU A 138 2.69 7.51 -1.88
CA GLU A 138 2.18 8.59 -1.03
C GLU A 138 3.20 9.74 -0.97
N ILE A 139 2.76 10.93 -1.40
CA ILE A 139 3.64 12.07 -1.71
C ILE A 139 3.74 13.11 -0.58
N GLY A 140 3.04 12.90 0.54
CA GLY A 140 3.00 13.83 1.65
C GLY A 140 4.37 14.11 2.26
N SER A 141 4.47 15.22 2.98
CA SER A 141 5.69 15.73 3.58
C SER A 141 6.26 14.83 4.68
N LYS A 142 5.42 14.08 5.41
CA LYS A 142 5.82 13.21 6.53
C LYS A 142 6.40 11.88 6.04
N ILE A 143 7.54 11.46 6.61
CA ILE A 143 8.04 10.08 6.44
C ILE A 143 7.21 9.14 7.33
N ARG A 144 6.60 8.13 6.73
CA ARG A 144 5.74 7.15 7.43
C ARG A 144 6.53 5.97 7.95
N SER A 145 5.92 5.19 8.85
CA SER A 145 6.52 3.95 9.35
C SER A 145 6.01 2.73 8.57
N SER A 146 6.84 1.71 8.41
CA SER A 146 6.40 0.42 7.86
C SER A 146 5.30 -0.17 8.74
N GLY A 147 4.23 -0.66 8.11
CA GLY A 147 2.99 -1.12 8.73
C GLY A 147 2.05 -0.03 9.25
N GLU A 148 2.35 1.25 9.02
CA GLU A 148 1.39 2.33 9.28
C GLU A 148 0.22 2.22 8.29
N ILE A 149 -1.01 2.43 8.79
CA ILE A 149 -2.21 2.50 7.96
C ILE A 149 -2.61 3.96 7.87
N VAL A 150 -2.57 4.51 6.67
CA VAL A 150 -2.72 5.94 6.40
C VAL A 150 -3.96 6.16 5.57
N GLN A 151 -4.77 7.16 5.93
CA GLN A 151 -5.91 7.57 5.11
C GLN A 151 -5.41 8.51 4.01
N VAL A 152 -5.66 8.15 2.77
CA VAL A 152 -5.14 8.89 1.60
C VAL A 152 -6.26 9.27 0.64
N LYS A 153 -6.08 10.40 -0.04
CA LYS A 153 -6.80 10.77 -1.25
C LYS A 153 -5.99 10.33 -2.46
N VAL A 154 -6.65 9.73 -3.44
CA VAL A 154 -6.06 9.44 -4.77
C VAL A 154 -6.09 10.69 -5.63
N LEU A 155 -4.96 11.01 -6.25
CA LEU A 155 -4.75 12.16 -7.14
C LEU A 155 -4.64 11.75 -8.61
N GLY A 156 -4.21 10.51 -8.87
CA GLY A 156 -3.99 10.00 -10.21
C GLY A 156 -3.33 8.63 -10.18
N VAL A 157 -2.93 8.16 -11.36
CA VAL A 157 -2.33 6.84 -11.55
C VAL A 157 -1.31 6.88 -12.69
N LEU A 158 -0.25 6.07 -12.56
CA LEU A 158 0.72 5.80 -13.62
C LEU A 158 0.63 4.34 -14.06
N ALA A 159 0.60 4.11 -15.37
CA ALA A 159 0.67 2.79 -15.98
C ALA A 159 2.15 2.36 -16.11
N LEU A 160 2.70 1.64 -15.13
CA LEU A 160 4.01 1.02 -15.29
C LEU A 160 3.83 -0.37 -15.91
N VAL A 161 4.72 -0.71 -16.84
CA VAL A 161 4.91 -2.09 -17.28
C VAL A 161 6.23 -2.56 -16.68
N ASP A 162 6.17 -3.37 -15.62
CA ASP A 162 7.35 -3.91 -14.94
C ASP A 162 7.62 -5.33 -15.42
N GLU A 163 8.78 -5.56 -16.03
CA GLU A 163 9.21 -6.85 -16.59
C GLU A 163 8.16 -7.58 -17.48
N GLY A 164 7.19 -6.85 -18.06
CA GLY A 164 6.14 -7.38 -18.94
C GLY A 164 4.77 -7.57 -18.26
N GLU A 165 4.62 -7.16 -17.01
CA GLU A 165 3.40 -7.22 -16.22
C GLU A 165 2.82 -5.81 -16.03
N THR A 166 1.49 -5.72 -15.93
CA THR A 166 0.76 -4.50 -15.57
C THR A 166 0.98 -4.22 -14.10
N ASP A 167 1.54 -3.05 -13.81
CA ASP A 167 1.92 -2.64 -12.46
C ASP A 167 1.46 -1.19 -12.21
N TRP A 168 0.20 -1.02 -11.80
CA TRP A 168 -0.38 0.31 -11.62
C TRP A 168 0.19 1.01 -10.38
N LYS A 169 0.69 2.24 -10.54
CA LYS A 169 1.16 3.08 -9.43
C LYS A 169 0.18 4.20 -9.15
N ILE A 170 -0.61 4.05 -8.09
CA ILE A 170 -1.50 5.10 -7.60
C ILE A 170 -0.68 6.23 -6.99
N ILE A 171 -0.97 7.47 -7.37
CA ILE A 171 -0.40 8.67 -6.75
C ILE A 171 -1.42 9.18 -5.75
N ALA A 172 -1.01 9.28 -4.48
CA ALA A 172 -1.89 9.64 -3.39
C ALA A 172 -1.23 10.62 -2.43
N ILE A 173 -2.04 11.34 -1.65
CA ILE A 173 -1.58 12.20 -0.56
C ILE A 173 -2.36 11.87 0.71
N SER A 174 -1.64 11.80 1.83
CA SER A 174 -2.27 11.61 3.14
C SER A 174 -3.16 12.78 3.52
N VAL A 175 -4.32 12.49 4.11
CA VAL A 175 -5.30 13.53 4.51
C VAL A 175 -4.84 14.41 5.68
N ASP A 176 -3.88 13.93 6.47
CA ASP A 176 -3.23 14.68 7.55
C ASP A 176 -2.03 15.51 7.08
N ASP A 177 -1.73 15.53 5.77
CA ASP A 177 -0.69 16.42 5.23
C ASP A 177 -1.18 17.88 5.21
N PRO A 178 -0.35 18.87 5.59
CA PRO A 178 -0.73 20.28 5.58
C PRO A 178 -1.23 20.81 4.24
N GLU A 179 -0.76 20.24 3.12
CA GLU A 179 -1.14 20.66 1.77
C GLU A 179 -2.27 19.80 1.16
N ALA A 180 -2.78 18.78 1.87
CA ALA A 180 -3.79 17.86 1.35
C ALA A 180 -5.08 18.56 0.87
N GLN A 181 -5.45 19.67 1.50
CA GLN A 181 -6.64 20.46 1.13
C GLN A 181 -6.44 21.34 -0.11
N LYS A 182 -5.19 21.53 -0.57
CA LYS A 182 -4.86 22.36 -1.75
C LYS A 182 -4.58 21.53 -3.00
N ILE A 183 -4.39 20.21 -2.84
CA ILE A 183 -4.00 19.28 -3.89
C ILE A 183 -5.20 18.38 -4.18
N HIS A 184 -5.76 18.44 -5.39
CA HIS A 184 -6.94 17.67 -5.82
C HIS A 184 -6.66 16.91 -7.11
#